data_AF-A0A9D8WF87-F1
#
_entry.id   AF-A0A9D8WF87-F1
#
_cell.length_a   1.000
_cell.length_b   1.000
_cell.length_c   1.000
_cell.angle_alpha   90.00
_cell.angle_beta   90.00
_cell.angle_gamma   90.00
#
_symmetry.space_group_name_H-M   'P 1'
#
loop_
_entity.id
_entity.type
_entity.pdbx_description
1 polymer ?
#
loop_
_entity_poly.entity_id
_entity_poly.type
_entity_poly.pdbx_seq_one_letter_code
_entity_poly.pdbx_strand_id
1 'polypeptide(L)'
;MTNPSRTIVVYGGGFAAHLTAAAFSRSLGRAARLVIVASDQTAESDALYGSASAPTAHNFFESIGLDEPTLMVRTHSAFSLGTRFTNWPSGSPSWIQTYHLPFPILSGVPFQHFLTERGAALEPYLISARAAAKGVFAHPPDDPRHPLSRAEYGYQFSVSELQEFLSKRNETQEIELVAERLREVQVADGRISALVLESGRQIEADLFIDCSADERALVSALGASFETVRELRASSSRQEGGQLGPAYRSLTASDHGWSAITPLQGRTETLSITHPSAQQAPTAFEFTTGKLDEAWVGNCVAIGHAAWGVEPLTPAPMMLLQRDIERALDLIPVTNDHRVEAREYNRRFEDDIAHTNAFQRALFAVENVPEDRYWQDAVAVPVDAKLQRKLTQFKSRGILVRYDLEPFNEEDWAILLNGMGIKPERYDRQVDGVDQASIIQQLEGIERAVAQMVSKMPPHHVYMTNMKRYLEKQNHG
;
A
#
# COMPACT_ATOMS: atom_id res chain seq x y z
N MET A 1 -31.00 -17.44 21.29
CA MET A 1 -29.85 -18.31 21.62
C MET A 1 -28.65 -17.39 21.64
N THR A 2 -28.00 -17.22 22.80
CA THR A 2 -26.77 -16.44 22.91
C THR A 2 -25.65 -17.22 22.25
N ASN A 3 -25.14 -16.76 21.10
CA ASN A 3 -23.95 -17.35 20.52
C ASN A 3 -22.81 -17.24 21.56
N PRO A 4 -22.09 -18.32 21.88
CA PRO A 4 -20.91 -18.22 22.74
C PRO A 4 -19.90 -17.24 22.13
N SER A 5 -19.18 -16.51 22.99
CA SER A 5 -18.10 -15.62 22.54
C SER A 5 -17.07 -16.45 21.78
N ARG A 6 -16.76 -16.02 20.55
CA ARG A 6 -15.80 -16.73 19.69
C ARG A 6 -14.39 -16.54 20.15
N THR A 7 -13.54 -17.55 20.01
CA THR A 7 -12.10 -17.38 20.16
C THR A 7 -11.45 -17.24 18.80
N ILE A 8 -10.69 -16.17 18.61
CA ILE A 8 -9.89 -15.94 17.41
C ILE A 8 -8.42 -15.84 17.83
N VAL A 9 -7.58 -16.65 17.18
CA VAL A 9 -6.13 -16.63 17.38
C VAL A 9 -5.48 -15.94 16.20
N VAL A 10 -4.63 -14.94 16.48
CA VAL A 10 -3.72 -14.35 15.50
C VAL A 10 -2.33 -14.93 15.76
N TYR A 11 -1.79 -15.69 14.82
CA TYR A 11 -0.46 -16.27 14.90
C TYR A 11 0.55 -15.43 14.12
N GLY A 12 1.55 -14.89 14.82
CA GLY A 12 2.56 -14.00 14.26
C GLY A 12 2.98 -12.90 15.25
N GLY A 13 4.23 -12.46 15.18
CA GLY A 13 4.78 -11.38 16.02
C GLY A 13 5.02 -10.04 15.29
N GLY A 14 4.86 -10.01 13.97
CA GLY A 14 5.18 -8.85 13.13
C GLY A 14 4.09 -7.78 13.06
N PHE A 15 4.32 -6.79 12.20
CA PHE A 15 3.43 -5.67 11.95
C PHE A 15 2.01 -6.10 11.57
N ALA A 16 1.86 -7.08 10.66
CA ALA A 16 0.55 -7.57 10.24
C ALA A 16 -0.25 -8.20 11.38
N ALA A 17 0.41 -8.94 12.29
CA ALA A 17 -0.27 -9.55 13.43
C ALA A 17 -0.82 -8.49 14.39
N HIS A 18 -0.01 -7.49 14.74
CA HIS A 18 -0.45 -6.43 15.64
C HIS A 18 -1.48 -5.49 15.02
N LEU A 19 -1.38 -5.22 13.72
CA LEU A 19 -2.38 -4.42 13.00
C LEU A 19 -3.72 -5.16 12.90
N THR A 20 -3.68 -6.45 12.57
CA THR A 20 -4.86 -7.33 12.54
C THR A 20 -5.53 -7.39 13.89
N ALA A 21 -4.76 -7.64 14.96
CA ALA A 21 -5.30 -7.75 16.30
C ALA A 21 -5.92 -6.42 16.78
N ALA A 22 -5.31 -5.28 16.46
CA ALA A 22 -5.88 -3.97 16.76
C ALA A 22 -7.23 -3.74 16.05
N ALA A 23 -7.31 -4.09 14.77
CA ALA A 23 -8.54 -3.98 13.98
C ALA A 23 -9.65 -4.90 14.49
N PHE A 24 -9.33 -6.17 14.72
CA PHE A 24 -10.27 -7.17 15.23
C PHE A 24 -10.76 -6.81 16.63
N SER A 25 -9.87 -6.36 17.52
CA SER A 25 -10.23 -5.97 18.89
C SER A 25 -11.22 -4.81 18.87
N ARG A 26 -10.94 -3.81 18.01
CA ARG A 26 -11.80 -2.63 17.88
C ARG A 26 -13.16 -2.94 17.27
N SER A 27 -13.19 -3.80 16.25
CA SER A 27 -14.42 -4.14 15.51
C SER A 27 -15.32 -5.11 16.29
N LEU A 28 -14.74 -6.15 16.87
CA LEU A 28 -15.51 -7.21 17.54
C LEU A 28 -15.80 -6.89 19.00
N GLY A 29 -14.97 -6.09 19.66
CA GLY A 29 -15.08 -5.80 21.08
C GLY A 29 -15.26 -7.09 21.89
N ARG A 30 -16.35 -7.17 22.66
CA ARG A 30 -16.65 -8.34 23.51
C ARG A 30 -17.32 -9.52 22.79
N ALA A 31 -17.58 -9.40 21.49
CA ALA A 31 -18.17 -10.48 20.70
C ALA A 31 -17.19 -11.64 20.45
N ALA A 32 -15.88 -11.38 20.61
CA ALA A 32 -14.84 -12.40 20.49
C ALA A 32 -13.72 -12.19 21.53
N ARG A 33 -13.16 -13.29 22.01
CA ARG A 33 -11.86 -13.35 22.70
C ARG A 33 -10.75 -13.38 21.66
N LEU A 34 -9.81 -12.46 21.77
CA LEU A 34 -8.62 -12.44 20.90
C LEU A 34 -7.38 -12.91 21.64
N VAL A 35 -6.60 -13.74 20.96
CA VAL A 35 -5.31 -14.23 21.44
C VAL A 35 -4.27 -13.98 20.35
N ILE A 36 -3.17 -13.31 20.68
CA ILE A 36 -1.99 -13.25 19.83
C ILE A 36 -1.01 -14.32 20.32
N VAL A 37 -0.60 -15.21 19.43
CA VAL A 37 0.48 -16.16 19.66
C VAL A 37 1.68 -15.70 18.85
N ALA A 38 2.71 -15.20 19.54
CA ALA A 38 3.89 -14.66 18.89
C ALA A 38 4.71 -15.78 18.24
N SER A 39 5.13 -15.57 17.00
CA SER A 39 6.16 -16.38 16.34
C SER A 39 7.54 -15.78 16.59
N ASP A 40 8.61 -16.57 16.44
CA ASP A 40 9.99 -16.08 16.51
C ASP A 40 10.45 -15.32 15.26
N GLN A 41 9.50 -14.78 14.49
CA GLN A 41 9.82 -14.12 13.24
C GLN A 41 10.77 -12.94 13.40
N THR A 42 11.69 -12.85 12.46
CA THR A 42 12.56 -11.69 12.33
C THR A 42 11.76 -10.54 11.71
N ALA A 43 11.81 -9.37 12.36
CA ALA A 43 11.15 -8.14 11.93
C ALA A 43 11.64 -7.58 10.57
N GLU A 44 12.48 -8.32 9.83
CA GLU A 44 13.13 -7.85 8.61
C GLU A 44 12.16 -7.86 7.43
N SER A 45 11.34 -8.91 7.28
CA SER A 45 10.38 -9.03 6.18
C SER A 45 9.24 -8.01 6.29
N ASP A 46 8.95 -7.49 7.48
CA ASP A 46 7.99 -6.40 7.68
C ASP A 46 8.37 -5.12 6.91
N ALA A 47 9.66 -4.91 6.60
CA ALA A 47 10.08 -3.80 5.74
C ALA A 47 9.45 -3.86 4.34
N LEU A 48 8.97 -5.03 3.89
CA LEU A 48 8.32 -5.24 2.60
C LEU A 48 6.86 -4.77 2.55
N TYR A 49 6.22 -4.47 3.69
CA TYR A 49 4.99 -3.65 3.70
C TYR A 49 5.26 -2.23 3.17
N GLY A 50 6.53 -1.86 3.02
CA GLY A 50 6.98 -0.58 2.53
C GLY A 50 6.85 0.50 3.59
N SER A 51 7.14 1.73 3.19
CA SER A 51 7.26 2.88 4.08
C SER A 51 6.33 4.03 3.67
N ALA A 52 5.33 3.73 2.84
CA ALA A 52 4.36 4.70 2.34
C ALA A 52 2.98 4.06 2.19
N SER A 53 1.94 4.80 2.53
CA SER A 53 0.53 4.40 2.34
C SER A 53 -0.16 5.24 1.27
N ALA A 54 -1.25 4.69 0.73
CA ALA A 54 -2.24 5.43 -0.04
C ALA A 54 -3.19 6.23 0.88
N PRO A 55 -3.97 7.18 0.35
CA PRO A 55 -4.92 7.98 1.14
C PRO A 55 -5.95 7.17 1.93
N THR A 56 -6.31 5.98 1.46
CA THR A 56 -7.22 5.05 2.16
C THR A 56 -6.77 4.70 3.57
N ALA A 57 -5.47 4.81 3.86
CA ALA A 57 -4.93 4.54 5.18
C ALA A 57 -5.46 5.46 6.27
N HIS A 58 -5.91 6.68 5.93
CA HIS A 58 -6.51 7.60 6.89
C HIS A 58 -7.74 6.97 7.56
N ASN A 59 -8.74 6.59 6.76
CA ASN A 59 -9.98 5.97 7.26
C ASN A 59 -9.71 4.64 7.96
N PHE A 60 -8.79 3.84 7.42
CA PHE A 60 -8.43 2.58 8.05
C PHE A 60 -7.81 2.79 9.44
N PHE A 61 -6.83 3.70 9.57
CA PHE A 61 -6.23 4.00 10.87
C PHE A 61 -7.24 4.59 11.86
N GLU A 62 -8.12 5.49 11.42
CA GLU A 62 -9.22 5.98 12.28
C GLU A 62 -10.13 4.84 12.75
N SER A 63 -10.47 3.89 11.88
CA SER A 63 -11.36 2.77 12.22
C SER A 63 -10.79 1.87 13.33
N ILE A 64 -9.46 1.72 13.39
CA ILE A 64 -8.76 0.97 14.45
C ILE A 64 -8.40 1.86 15.66
N GLY A 65 -8.81 3.13 15.62
CA GLY A 65 -8.63 4.14 16.66
C GLY A 65 -7.22 4.72 16.73
N LEU A 66 -6.46 4.70 15.63
CA LEU A 66 -5.21 5.43 15.46
C LEU A 66 -5.50 6.70 14.67
N ASP A 67 -5.84 7.77 15.38
CA ASP A 67 -6.06 9.07 14.74
C ASP A 67 -4.76 9.68 14.20
N GLU A 68 -4.89 10.58 13.22
CA GLU A 68 -3.75 11.24 12.58
C GLU A 68 -2.90 12.07 13.56
N PRO A 69 -3.45 12.85 14.51
CA PRO A 69 -2.66 13.51 15.54
C PRO A 69 -1.76 12.54 16.34
N THR A 70 -2.31 11.41 16.76
CA THR A 70 -1.57 10.37 17.49
C THR A 70 -0.48 9.79 16.61
N LEU A 71 -0.81 9.43 15.36
CA LEU A 71 0.18 8.93 14.40
C LEU A 71 1.33 9.92 14.22
N MET A 72 1.04 11.20 14.03
CA MET A 72 2.05 12.23 13.76
C MET A 72 2.90 12.60 14.99
N VAL A 73 2.32 12.58 16.19
CA VAL A 73 2.99 13.00 17.43
C VAL A 73 3.71 11.84 18.12
N ARG A 74 3.10 10.65 18.15
CA ARG A 74 3.66 9.47 18.84
C ARG A 74 4.63 8.67 18.00
N THR A 75 4.71 8.96 16.69
CA THR A 75 5.64 8.29 15.78
C THR A 75 6.45 9.29 14.98
N HIS A 76 7.44 8.81 14.23
CA HIS A 76 8.21 9.64 13.30
C HIS A 76 7.56 9.74 11.90
N SER A 77 6.29 9.34 11.76
CA SER A 77 5.55 9.39 10.48
C SER A 77 5.42 10.81 9.92
N ALA A 78 5.24 10.94 8.62
CA ALA A 78 5.08 12.23 7.93
C ALA A 78 4.02 12.12 6.82
N PHE A 79 3.64 13.24 6.20
CA PHE A 79 2.68 13.21 5.09
C PHE A 79 3.32 12.75 3.78
N SER A 80 2.52 12.10 2.93
CA SER A 80 2.90 11.66 1.59
C SER A 80 1.90 12.14 0.55
N LEU A 81 2.37 12.88 -0.44
CA LEU A 81 1.64 13.21 -1.67
C LEU A 81 1.87 12.16 -2.77
N GLY A 82 2.70 11.14 -2.51
CA GLY A 82 2.96 10.08 -3.47
C GLY A 82 4.38 9.50 -3.45
N THR A 83 4.77 8.91 -4.57
CA THR A 83 6.08 8.30 -4.79
C THR A 83 6.76 8.94 -6.00
N ARG A 84 7.98 9.46 -5.82
CA ARG A 84 8.82 9.95 -6.91
C ARG A 84 9.63 8.80 -7.49
N PHE A 85 9.46 8.53 -8.77
CA PHE A 85 10.28 7.60 -9.53
C PHE A 85 11.43 8.35 -10.19
N THR A 86 12.65 7.87 -9.99
CA THR A 86 13.89 8.43 -10.55
C THR A 86 14.60 7.35 -11.33
N ASN A 87 15.03 7.67 -12.54
CA ASN A 87 15.77 6.75 -13.39
C ASN A 87 14.96 5.47 -13.71
N TRP A 88 13.63 5.57 -13.86
CA TRP A 88 12.72 4.43 -14.02
C TRP A 88 12.01 4.46 -15.38
N PRO A 89 12.47 3.67 -16.38
CA PRO A 89 13.72 2.89 -16.43
C PRO A 89 14.96 3.78 -16.60
N SER A 90 16.15 3.17 -16.57
CA SER A 90 17.44 3.89 -16.63
C SER A 90 17.51 4.89 -17.80
N GLY A 91 17.96 6.11 -17.54
CA GLY A 91 18.00 7.23 -18.50
C GLY A 91 16.69 8.02 -18.62
N SER A 92 15.60 7.61 -17.96
CA SER A 92 14.30 8.30 -18.04
C SER A 92 14.21 9.51 -17.10
N PRO A 93 13.46 10.57 -17.48
CA PRO A 93 13.16 11.68 -16.59
C PRO A 93 12.47 11.22 -15.30
N SER A 94 12.71 11.93 -14.18
CA SER A 94 11.95 11.69 -12.96
C SER A 94 10.49 12.09 -13.13
N TRP A 95 9.60 11.35 -12.48
CA TRP A 95 8.17 11.66 -12.40
C TRP A 95 7.63 11.28 -11.02
N ILE A 96 6.40 11.69 -10.70
CA ILE A 96 5.78 11.43 -9.39
C ILE A 96 4.42 10.75 -9.60
N GLN A 97 4.27 9.54 -9.08
CA GLN A 97 2.96 8.93 -8.86
C GLN A 97 2.34 9.64 -7.66
N THR A 98 1.40 10.54 -7.91
CA THR A 98 0.80 11.38 -6.87
C THR A 98 -0.63 10.99 -6.58
N TYR A 99 -1.14 11.35 -5.41
CA TYR A 99 -2.56 11.21 -5.08
C TYR A 99 -3.31 12.49 -5.47
N HIS A 100 -4.01 12.44 -6.61
CA HIS A 100 -4.73 13.59 -7.14
C HIS A 100 -6.06 13.17 -7.75
N LEU A 101 -7.15 13.59 -7.11
CA LEU A 101 -8.50 13.22 -7.50
C LEU A 101 -9.48 14.35 -7.13
N PRO A 102 -10.54 14.58 -7.93
CA PRO A 102 -10.76 14.06 -9.27
C PRO A 102 -10.01 14.87 -10.35
N PHE A 103 -9.76 14.23 -11.48
CA PHE A 103 -9.35 14.94 -12.69
C PHE A 103 -10.49 15.86 -13.19
N PRO A 104 -10.19 17.09 -13.63
CA PRO A 104 -11.22 17.97 -14.17
C PRO A 104 -11.91 17.37 -15.41
N ILE A 105 -13.22 17.62 -15.52
CA ILE A 105 -13.99 17.43 -16.75
C ILE A 105 -14.26 18.82 -17.32
N LEU A 106 -13.84 19.07 -18.56
CA LEU A 106 -14.04 20.36 -19.23
C LEU A 106 -15.06 20.18 -20.35
N SER A 107 -16.17 20.92 -20.29
CA SER A 107 -17.25 20.84 -21.28
C SER A 107 -17.76 19.40 -21.52
N GLY A 108 -17.82 18.58 -20.47
CA GLY A 108 -18.26 17.18 -20.53
C GLY A 108 -17.21 16.17 -21.00
N VAL A 109 -15.98 16.61 -21.34
CA VAL A 109 -14.89 15.75 -21.80
C VAL A 109 -13.80 15.67 -20.73
N PRO A 110 -13.28 14.46 -20.40
CA PRO A 110 -12.14 14.32 -19.50
C PRO A 110 -10.92 15.11 -19.97
N PHE A 111 -10.35 15.95 -19.10
CA PHE A 111 -9.40 16.97 -19.55
C PHE A 111 -8.11 16.42 -20.17
N GLN A 112 -7.71 15.20 -19.85
CA GLN A 112 -6.54 14.54 -20.43
C GLN A 112 -6.62 14.40 -21.95
N HIS A 113 -7.83 14.38 -22.54
CA HIS A 113 -7.97 14.38 -24.00
C HIS A 113 -7.59 15.74 -24.60
N PHE A 114 -7.88 16.86 -23.92
CA PHE A 114 -7.42 18.18 -24.36
C PHE A 114 -5.90 18.33 -24.23
N LEU A 115 -5.29 17.70 -23.22
CA LEU A 115 -3.83 17.67 -23.08
C LEU A 115 -3.20 16.86 -24.20
N THR A 116 -3.78 15.69 -24.51
CA THR A 116 -3.32 14.82 -25.60
C THR A 116 -3.39 15.55 -26.96
N GLU A 117 -4.50 16.22 -27.26
CA GLU A 117 -4.67 16.99 -28.50
C GLU A 117 -3.59 18.08 -28.67
N ARG A 118 -3.18 18.71 -27.56
CA ARG A 118 -2.18 19.78 -27.54
C ARG A 118 -0.73 19.28 -27.38
N GLY A 119 -0.51 17.98 -27.16
CA GLY A 119 0.80 17.44 -26.79
C GLY A 119 1.32 17.98 -25.45
N ALA A 120 0.42 18.41 -24.55
CA ALA A 120 0.76 18.99 -23.26
C ALA A 120 1.03 17.92 -22.18
N ALA A 121 1.88 18.26 -21.21
CA ALA A 121 2.16 17.39 -20.07
C ALA A 121 1.03 17.45 -19.02
N LEU A 122 0.85 16.37 -18.28
CA LEU A 122 -0.15 16.27 -17.21
C LEU A 122 0.25 17.02 -15.93
N GLU A 123 1.53 16.92 -15.52
CA GLU A 123 2.05 17.42 -14.24
C GLU A 123 1.69 18.89 -13.92
N PRO A 124 1.75 19.87 -14.84
CA PRO A 124 1.44 21.28 -14.54
C PRO A 124 0.03 21.51 -13.98
N TYR A 125 -0.90 20.61 -14.26
CA TYR A 125 -2.30 20.71 -13.87
C TYR A 125 -2.63 19.97 -12.57
N LEU A 126 -1.70 19.17 -12.03
CA LEU A 126 -1.91 18.37 -10.83
C LEU A 126 -1.27 19.05 -9.61
N ILE A 127 -2.09 19.59 -8.71
CA ILE A 127 -1.56 20.29 -7.53
C ILE A 127 -0.69 19.41 -6.64
N SER A 128 -1.05 18.13 -6.50
CA SER A 128 -0.30 17.16 -5.69
C SER A 128 1.10 16.92 -6.27
N ALA A 129 1.22 16.77 -7.59
CA ALA A 129 2.52 16.57 -8.25
C ALA A 129 3.41 17.82 -8.10
N ARG A 130 2.84 19.01 -8.29
CA ARG A 130 3.57 20.28 -8.18
C ARG A 130 3.99 20.59 -6.74
N ALA A 131 3.12 20.31 -5.77
CA ALA A 131 3.43 20.45 -4.35
C ALA A 131 4.54 19.47 -3.91
N ALA A 132 4.43 18.20 -4.33
CA ALA A 132 5.43 17.17 -4.08
C ALA A 132 6.79 17.56 -4.66
N ALA A 133 6.85 17.97 -5.94
CA ALA A 133 8.08 18.39 -6.61
C ALA A 133 8.73 19.64 -5.95
N LYS A 134 7.93 20.51 -5.34
CA LYS A 134 8.41 21.70 -4.61
C LYS A 134 8.73 21.42 -3.13
N GLY A 135 8.42 20.24 -2.60
CA GLY A 135 8.65 19.90 -1.20
C GLY A 135 7.77 20.69 -0.22
N VAL A 136 6.59 21.11 -0.66
CA VAL A 136 5.62 21.86 0.14
C VAL A 136 4.40 21.01 0.46
N PHE A 137 3.74 21.29 1.59
CA PHE A 137 2.56 20.56 2.04
C PHE A 137 1.61 21.47 2.81
N ALA A 138 0.31 21.24 2.64
CA ALA A 138 -0.76 21.78 3.45
C ALA A 138 -1.95 20.82 3.34
N HIS A 139 -2.80 20.76 4.38
CA HIS A 139 -4.00 19.93 4.30
C HIS A 139 -4.97 20.47 3.24
N PRO A 140 -5.56 19.58 2.43
CA PRO A 140 -6.65 19.96 1.54
C PRO A 140 -7.85 20.44 2.37
N PRO A 141 -8.47 21.58 2.03
CA PRO A 141 -9.68 22.02 2.70
C PRO A 141 -10.93 21.33 2.14
N ASP A 142 -12.01 21.31 2.93
CA ASP A 142 -13.29 20.71 2.53
C ASP A 142 -14.00 21.46 1.38
N ASP A 143 -13.68 22.73 1.13
CA ASP A 143 -14.31 23.51 0.04
C ASP A 143 -13.85 22.99 -1.33
N PRO A 144 -14.72 22.34 -2.12
CA PRO A 144 -14.35 21.73 -3.40
C PRO A 144 -13.97 22.76 -4.47
N ARG A 145 -14.22 24.05 -4.24
CA ARG A 145 -13.82 25.13 -5.14
C ARG A 145 -12.37 25.55 -4.92
N HIS A 146 -11.78 25.18 -3.78
CA HIS A 146 -10.40 25.50 -3.47
C HIS A 146 -9.47 24.62 -4.31
N PRO A 147 -8.44 25.16 -5.00
CA PRO A 147 -7.55 24.36 -5.84
C PRO A 147 -6.88 23.17 -5.13
N LEU A 148 -6.55 23.34 -3.85
CA LEU A 148 -5.94 22.29 -3.02
C LEU A 148 -6.90 21.16 -2.62
N SER A 149 -8.23 21.33 -2.75
CA SER A 149 -9.20 20.30 -2.37
C SER A 149 -9.07 19.00 -3.17
N ARG A 150 -8.37 19.03 -4.31
CA ARG A 150 -8.09 17.87 -5.16
C ARG A 150 -6.79 17.14 -4.82
N ALA A 151 -6.03 17.65 -3.86
CA ALA A 151 -4.89 16.91 -3.33
C ALA A 151 -5.39 15.91 -2.32
N GLU A 152 -5.08 14.64 -2.54
CA GLU A 152 -5.16 13.62 -1.51
C GLU A 152 -3.76 13.38 -0.94
N TYR A 153 -3.69 12.74 0.22
CA TYR A 153 -2.43 12.42 0.86
C TYR A 153 -2.54 11.11 1.65
N GLY A 154 -1.43 10.37 1.70
CA GLY A 154 -1.22 9.26 2.61
C GLY A 154 -0.11 9.59 3.61
N TYR A 155 0.54 8.55 4.12
CA TYR A 155 1.56 8.68 5.16
C TYR A 155 2.87 8.03 4.73
N GLN A 156 3.98 8.63 5.16
CA GLN A 156 5.30 8.02 5.18
C GLN A 156 5.55 7.55 6.61
N PHE A 157 5.99 6.31 6.79
CA PHE A 157 6.12 5.74 8.13
C PHE A 157 7.24 4.71 8.20
N SER A 158 7.62 4.37 9.42
CA SER A 158 8.50 3.25 9.73
C SER A 158 7.65 2.08 10.19
N VAL A 159 7.73 0.95 9.48
CA VAL A 159 6.92 -0.25 9.80
C VAL A 159 7.24 -0.75 11.21
N SER A 160 8.52 -0.87 11.56
CA SER A 160 8.95 -1.34 12.87
C SER A 160 8.43 -0.46 14.01
N GLU A 161 8.37 0.87 13.77
CA GLU A 161 7.89 1.81 14.78
C GLU A 161 6.36 1.73 14.95
N LEU A 162 5.61 1.60 13.84
CA LEU A 162 4.18 1.37 13.93
C LEU A 162 3.87 0.02 14.58
N GLN A 163 4.62 -1.03 14.27
CA GLN A 163 4.52 -2.32 14.95
C GLN A 163 4.75 -2.17 16.46
N GLU A 164 5.84 -1.51 16.89
CA GLU A 164 6.14 -1.30 18.30
C GLU A 164 5.02 -0.51 19.00
N PHE A 165 4.52 0.54 18.35
CA PHE A 165 3.40 1.33 18.85
C PHE A 165 2.13 0.48 19.01
N LEU A 166 1.78 -0.33 18.01
CA LEU A 166 0.60 -1.20 18.04
C LEU A 166 0.74 -2.34 19.05
N SER A 167 1.94 -2.92 19.20
CA SER A 167 2.22 -3.94 20.21
C SER A 167 1.93 -3.41 21.61
N LYS A 168 2.52 -2.25 21.97
CA LYS A 168 2.30 -1.61 23.27
C LYS A 168 0.84 -1.23 23.49
N ARG A 169 0.15 -0.81 22.43
CA ARG A 169 -1.28 -0.52 22.50
C ARG A 169 -2.08 -1.79 22.77
N ASN A 170 -1.77 -2.90 22.09
CA ASN A 170 -2.47 -4.17 22.22
C ASN A 170 -2.32 -4.79 23.63
N GLU A 171 -1.19 -4.56 24.31
CA GLU A 171 -1.00 -4.95 25.72
C GLU A 171 -2.03 -4.31 26.68
N THR A 172 -2.58 -3.14 26.30
CA THR A 172 -3.59 -2.42 27.12
C THR A 172 -5.03 -2.77 26.76
N GLN A 173 -5.25 -3.60 25.73
CA GLN A 173 -6.57 -4.04 25.31
C GLN A 173 -6.96 -5.37 25.99
N GLU A 174 -8.23 -5.78 25.86
CA GLU A 174 -8.69 -7.13 26.28
C GLU A 174 -8.19 -8.23 25.28
N ILE A 175 -6.88 -8.21 24.94
CA ILE A 175 -6.21 -9.18 24.07
C ILE A 175 -5.24 -10.01 24.90
N GLU A 176 -5.31 -11.33 24.79
CA GLU A 176 -4.33 -12.22 25.44
C GLU A 176 -3.05 -12.32 24.60
N LEU A 177 -1.89 -12.09 25.21
CA LEU A 177 -0.59 -12.25 24.56
C LEU A 177 0.09 -13.54 25.04
N VAL A 178 0.44 -14.40 24.10
CA VAL A 178 1.16 -15.65 24.35
C VAL A 178 2.52 -15.58 23.66
N ALA A 179 3.56 -15.35 24.44
CA ALA A 179 4.95 -15.31 24.00
C ALA A 179 5.62 -16.68 24.17
N GLU A 180 5.10 -17.69 23.45
CA GLU A 180 5.63 -19.06 23.46
C GLU A 180 5.72 -19.59 22.03
N ARG A 181 6.79 -20.34 21.75
CA ARG A 181 7.05 -20.91 20.43
C ARG A 181 6.02 -21.98 20.08
N LEU A 182 5.58 -21.99 18.83
CA LEU A 182 4.73 -23.03 18.27
C LEU A 182 5.55 -24.31 18.06
N ARG A 183 5.03 -25.43 18.55
CA ARG A 183 5.60 -26.76 18.34
C ARG A 183 4.90 -27.50 17.20
N GLU A 184 3.57 -27.45 17.16
CA GLU A 184 2.77 -28.23 16.22
C GLU A 184 1.43 -27.55 15.94
N VAL A 185 0.98 -27.60 14.69
CA VAL A 185 -0.39 -27.27 14.29
C VAL A 185 -1.17 -28.57 14.16
N GLN A 186 -2.18 -28.79 15.00
CA GLN A 186 -3.02 -29.98 14.91
C GLN A 186 -4.18 -29.72 13.95
N VAL A 187 -4.31 -30.61 12.96
CA VAL A 187 -5.35 -30.53 11.94
C VAL A 187 -6.22 -31.78 11.99
N ALA A 188 -7.53 -31.58 12.02
CA ALA A 188 -8.53 -32.62 11.94
C ALA A 188 -9.64 -32.18 10.97
N ASP A 189 -10.07 -33.09 10.08
CA ASP A 189 -11.16 -32.85 9.12
C ASP A 189 -11.01 -31.56 8.29
N GLY A 190 -9.78 -31.22 7.89
CA GLY A 190 -9.48 -30.02 7.09
C GLY A 190 -9.59 -28.70 7.87
N ARG A 191 -9.49 -28.76 9.21
CA ARG A 191 -9.53 -27.60 10.11
C ARG A 191 -8.43 -27.71 11.14
N ILE A 192 -7.92 -26.57 11.59
CA ILE A 192 -7.02 -26.50 12.74
C ILE A 192 -7.86 -26.73 14.00
N SER A 193 -7.53 -27.78 14.75
CA SER A 193 -8.16 -28.07 16.05
C SER A 193 -7.47 -27.34 17.19
N ALA A 194 -6.13 -27.27 17.17
CA ALA A 194 -5.36 -26.59 18.20
C ALA A 194 -3.94 -26.20 17.71
N LEU A 195 -3.38 -25.16 18.32
CA LEU A 195 -1.95 -24.89 18.31
C LEU A 195 -1.31 -25.49 19.57
N VAL A 196 -0.29 -26.33 19.41
CA VAL A 196 0.48 -26.90 20.51
C VAL A 196 1.76 -26.10 20.66
N LEU A 197 1.99 -25.52 21.83
CA LEU A 197 3.18 -24.75 22.15
C LEU A 197 4.31 -25.65 22.67
N GLU A 198 5.54 -25.16 22.72
CA GLU A 198 6.69 -25.91 23.25
C GLU A 198 6.49 -26.40 24.69
N SER A 199 5.76 -25.65 25.52
CA SER A 199 5.38 -26.04 26.89
C SER A 199 4.41 -27.22 26.96
N GLY A 200 3.81 -27.62 25.83
CA GLY A 200 2.71 -28.58 25.75
C GLY A 200 1.33 -27.96 25.97
N ARG A 201 1.24 -26.65 26.22
CA ARG A 201 -0.02 -25.91 26.24
C ARG A 201 -0.70 -26.02 24.87
N GLN A 202 -2.00 -26.29 24.88
CA GLN A 202 -2.84 -26.29 23.68
C GLN A 202 -3.71 -25.03 23.65
N ILE A 203 -3.78 -24.39 22.49
CA ILE A 203 -4.65 -23.25 22.22
C ILE A 203 -5.66 -23.65 21.15
N GLU A 204 -6.91 -23.80 21.55
CA GLU A 204 -8.06 -24.03 20.67
C GLU A 204 -8.74 -22.71 20.29
N ALA A 205 -9.26 -22.61 19.07
CA ALA A 205 -9.97 -21.43 18.60
C ALA A 205 -10.98 -21.78 17.49
N ASP A 206 -11.97 -20.90 17.30
CA ASP A 206 -12.95 -21.04 16.24
C ASP A 206 -12.35 -20.63 14.89
N LEU A 207 -11.53 -19.57 14.89
CA LEU A 207 -10.87 -19.01 13.72
C LEU A 207 -9.40 -18.72 14.05
N PHE A 208 -8.51 -19.09 13.12
CA PHE A 208 -7.09 -18.79 13.16
C PHE A 208 -6.75 -17.78 12.06
N ILE A 209 -5.92 -16.81 12.38
CA ILE A 209 -5.38 -15.84 11.45
C ILE A 209 -3.88 -16.06 11.36
N ASP A 210 -3.41 -16.45 10.18
CA ASP A 210 -2.00 -16.66 9.90
C ASP A 210 -1.37 -15.35 9.44
N CYS A 211 -0.55 -14.76 10.31
CA CYS A 211 0.29 -13.62 10.04
C CYS A 211 1.78 -13.99 10.12
N SER A 212 2.12 -15.27 9.92
CA SER A 212 3.50 -15.79 10.01
C SER A 212 4.31 -15.60 8.73
N ALA A 213 4.17 -14.44 8.08
CA ALA A 213 4.85 -14.02 6.86
C ALA A 213 5.22 -15.17 5.88
N ASP A 214 6.49 -15.38 5.58
CA ASP A 214 6.97 -16.41 4.66
C ASP A 214 6.88 -17.84 5.19
N GLU A 215 6.81 -18.04 6.52
CA GLU A 215 6.63 -19.37 7.13
C GLU A 215 5.27 -19.98 6.80
N ARG A 216 4.22 -19.15 6.71
CA ARG A 216 2.84 -19.56 6.37
C ARG A 216 2.39 -20.76 7.21
N ALA A 217 2.78 -20.77 8.48
CA ALA A 217 2.85 -21.96 9.31
C ALA A 217 1.48 -22.62 9.52
N LEU A 218 0.41 -21.84 9.61
CA LEU A 218 -0.93 -22.36 9.86
C LEU A 218 -1.63 -22.74 8.56
N VAL A 219 -1.61 -21.84 7.57
CA VAL A 219 -2.33 -22.05 6.31
C VAL A 219 -1.71 -23.19 5.48
N SER A 220 -0.38 -23.35 5.53
CA SER A 220 0.32 -24.47 4.88
C SER A 220 0.01 -25.82 5.53
N ALA A 221 -0.28 -25.85 6.84
CA ALA A 221 -0.72 -27.07 7.52
C ALA A 221 -2.09 -27.56 7.03
N LEU A 222 -2.89 -26.67 6.43
CA LEU A 222 -4.15 -27.01 5.76
C LEU A 222 -3.99 -27.32 4.25
N GLY A 223 -2.76 -27.33 3.74
CA GLY A 223 -2.45 -27.71 2.37
C GLY A 223 -2.52 -26.59 1.33
N ALA A 224 -2.64 -25.32 1.76
CA ALA A 224 -2.53 -24.19 0.84
C ALA A 224 -1.13 -24.14 0.19
N SER A 225 -1.07 -23.77 -1.08
CA SER A 225 0.16 -23.71 -1.84
C SER A 225 0.49 -22.29 -2.27
N PHE A 226 1.77 -21.91 -2.16
CA PHE A 226 2.24 -20.58 -2.57
C PHE A 226 2.83 -20.65 -3.98
N GLU A 227 2.26 -19.89 -4.91
CA GLU A 227 2.77 -19.71 -6.26
C GLU A 227 3.83 -18.62 -6.27
N THR A 228 5.11 -19.03 -6.33
CA THR A 228 6.24 -18.11 -6.45
C THR A 228 6.37 -17.56 -7.88
N VAL A 229 6.47 -16.24 -7.99
CA VAL A 229 6.65 -15.51 -9.25
C VAL A 229 8.11 -15.10 -9.45
N ARG A 230 8.75 -14.50 -8.44
CA ARG A 230 10.16 -14.11 -8.45
C ARG A 230 10.79 -14.26 -7.08
N GLU A 231 12.08 -14.57 -7.05
CA GLU A 231 12.91 -14.55 -5.85
C GLU A 231 13.77 -13.29 -5.86
N LEU A 232 13.80 -12.57 -4.74
CA LEU A 232 14.45 -11.28 -4.61
C LEU A 232 15.20 -11.19 -3.28
N ARG A 233 16.08 -10.20 -3.19
CA ARG A 233 16.80 -9.87 -1.97
C ARG A 233 16.49 -8.45 -1.57
N ALA A 234 16.26 -8.23 -0.28
CA ALA A 234 16.02 -6.91 0.30
C ALA A 234 17.07 -6.58 1.36
N SER A 235 17.38 -5.31 1.52
CA SER A 235 18.11 -4.78 2.67
C SER A 235 17.48 -3.47 3.12
N SER A 236 17.33 -3.31 4.43
CA SER A 236 16.78 -2.10 5.04
C SER A 236 17.79 -1.45 5.96
N SER A 237 17.83 -0.12 5.99
CA SER A 237 18.64 0.63 6.94
C SER A 237 17.94 1.91 7.36
N ARG A 238 18.27 2.37 8.57
CA ARG A 238 17.80 3.63 9.14
C ARG A 238 18.98 4.56 9.38
N GLN A 239 18.81 5.81 8.99
CA GLN A 239 19.72 6.89 9.36
C GLN A 239 18.99 7.88 10.28
N GLU A 240 19.50 8.07 11.49
CA GLU A 240 18.98 9.08 12.43
C GLU A 240 19.48 10.49 12.09
N GLY A 241 18.69 11.48 12.47
CA GLY A 241 18.96 12.89 12.24
C GLY A 241 18.48 13.41 10.88
N GLY A 242 18.64 14.72 10.69
CA GLY A 242 18.24 15.42 9.48
C GLY A 242 16.89 16.13 9.58
N GLN A 243 16.72 17.14 8.72
CA GLN A 243 15.44 17.82 8.55
C GLN A 243 14.51 16.95 7.69
N LEU A 244 13.22 16.91 8.04
CA LEU A 244 12.20 16.21 7.25
C LEU A 244 12.24 16.68 5.79
N GLY A 245 12.34 15.71 4.89
CA GLY A 245 12.37 15.92 3.45
C GLY A 245 11.00 16.24 2.83
N PRO A 246 10.89 16.16 1.49
CA PRO A 246 9.64 16.41 0.79
C PRO A 246 8.55 15.41 1.20
N ALA A 247 7.29 15.77 0.96
CA ALA A 247 6.13 14.91 1.21
C ALA A 247 6.01 13.82 0.14
N TYR A 248 7.07 13.09 -0.17
CA TYR A 248 7.01 11.89 -0.99
C TYR A 248 8.14 10.92 -0.59
N ARG A 249 7.93 9.63 -0.87
CA ARG A 249 9.00 8.63 -0.91
C ARG A 249 9.69 8.65 -2.27
N SER A 250 11.02 8.54 -2.33
CA SER A 250 11.76 8.46 -3.59
C SER A 250 12.14 7.03 -3.90
N LEU A 251 11.81 6.52 -5.08
CA LEU A 251 12.33 5.27 -5.64
C LEU A 251 13.31 5.58 -6.77
N THR A 252 14.52 5.03 -6.67
CA THR A 252 15.55 5.19 -7.68
C THR A 252 15.91 3.82 -8.24
N ALA A 253 15.73 3.63 -9.55
CA ALA A 253 16.16 2.43 -10.24
C ALA A 253 17.68 2.42 -10.45
N SER A 254 18.28 1.25 -10.30
CA SER A 254 19.66 0.94 -10.62
C SER A 254 19.73 -0.20 -11.62
N ASP A 255 20.94 -0.52 -12.10
CA ASP A 255 21.12 -1.64 -13.02
C ASP A 255 20.72 -2.97 -12.38
N HIS A 256 20.83 -3.12 -11.05
CA HIS A 256 20.61 -4.40 -10.35
C HIS A 256 19.32 -4.48 -9.53
N GLY A 257 18.44 -3.48 -9.65
CA GLY A 257 17.26 -3.36 -8.80
C GLY A 257 16.88 -1.92 -8.52
N TRP A 258 16.54 -1.61 -7.27
CA TRP A 258 16.12 -0.27 -6.89
C TRP A 258 16.30 0.00 -5.40
N SER A 259 16.31 1.29 -5.04
CA SER A 259 16.32 1.75 -3.66
C SER A 259 15.24 2.79 -3.42
N ALA A 260 14.48 2.62 -2.35
CA ALA A 260 13.60 3.63 -1.79
C ALA A 260 14.28 4.41 -0.67
N ILE A 261 14.07 5.72 -0.66
CA ILE A 261 14.43 6.63 0.42
C ILE A 261 13.15 7.30 0.91
N THR A 262 12.87 7.16 2.20
CA THR A 262 11.65 7.68 2.84
C THR A 262 12.02 8.66 3.94
N PRO A 263 11.86 9.97 3.71
CA PRO A 263 12.09 10.97 4.75
C PRO A 263 11.00 10.90 5.84
N LEU A 264 11.43 10.66 7.07
CA LEU A 264 10.59 10.68 8.26
C LEU A 264 10.97 11.87 9.13
N GLN A 265 10.26 12.07 10.23
CA GLN A 265 10.60 13.12 11.19
C GLN A 265 11.91 12.76 11.88
N GLY A 266 12.98 13.54 11.66
CA GLY A 266 14.26 13.35 12.35
C GLY A 266 15.02 12.08 11.98
N ARG A 267 14.64 11.36 10.91
CA ARG A 267 15.34 10.18 10.39
C ARG A 267 14.96 9.90 8.95
N THR A 268 15.66 8.96 8.32
CA THR A 268 15.37 8.48 6.96
C THR A 268 15.43 6.94 6.93
N GLU A 269 14.41 6.32 6.36
CA GLU A 269 14.37 4.87 6.10
C GLU A 269 14.81 4.60 4.66
N THR A 270 15.69 3.63 4.48
CA THR A 270 16.15 3.15 3.18
C THR A 270 15.80 1.67 3.02
N LEU A 271 15.19 1.32 1.89
CA LEU A 271 14.95 -0.07 1.48
C LEU A 271 15.55 -0.27 0.11
N SER A 272 16.39 -1.28 -0.07
CA SER A 272 16.94 -1.66 -1.37
C SER A 272 16.51 -3.06 -1.73
N ILE A 273 16.11 -3.26 -2.99
CA ILE A 273 15.71 -4.56 -3.54
C ILE A 273 16.57 -4.85 -4.75
N THR A 274 17.13 -6.06 -4.80
CA THR A 274 18.00 -6.53 -5.89
C THR A 274 17.70 -7.97 -6.26
N HIS A 275 18.20 -8.42 -7.42
CA HIS A 275 18.21 -9.84 -7.76
C HIS A 275 19.18 -10.61 -6.84
N PRO A 276 18.88 -11.87 -6.44
CA PRO A 276 19.74 -12.64 -5.52
C PRO A 276 21.19 -12.85 -6.00
N SER A 277 21.43 -12.78 -7.31
CA SER A 277 22.78 -12.87 -7.90
C SER A 277 23.62 -11.60 -7.74
N ALA A 278 23.06 -10.47 -7.30
CA ALA A 278 23.81 -9.23 -7.11
C ALA A 278 24.81 -9.35 -5.94
N GLN A 279 25.96 -8.67 -6.06
CA GLN A 279 27.00 -8.65 -5.01
C GLN A 279 26.49 -7.97 -3.73
N GLN A 280 26.97 -8.48 -2.59
CA GLN A 280 26.26 -8.45 -1.30
C GLN A 280 26.30 -7.09 -0.56
N ALA A 281 25.20 -6.81 0.15
CA ALA A 281 25.19 -6.01 1.37
C ALA A 281 25.13 -6.96 2.59
N PRO A 282 25.81 -6.69 3.72
CA PRO A 282 25.96 -7.64 4.83
C PRO A 282 24.67 -7.99 5.61
N THR A 283 23.60 -7.21 5.46
CA THR A 283 22.36 -7.29 6.25
C THR A 283 21.12 -7.52 5.37
N ALA A 284 21.26 -8.34 4.34
CA ALA A 284 20.21 -8.57 3.37
C ALA A 284 19.49 -9.89 3.63
N PHE A 285 18.18 -9.92 3.42
CA PHE A 285 17.32 -11.11 3.52
C PHE A 285 16.67 -11.42 2.17
N GLU A 286 16.34 -12.68 1.94
CA GLU A 286 15.68 -13.12 0.72
C GLU A 286 14.16 -13.18 0.94
N PHE A 287 13.40 -12.86 -0.10
CA PHE A 287 11.97 -12.96 -0.09
C PHE A 287 11.46 -13.34 -1.47
N THR A 288 10.23 -13.86 -1.51
CA THR A 288 9.57 -14.22 -2.78
C THR A 288 8.39 -13.32 -3.04
N THR A 289 8.18 -13.00 -4.32
CA THR A 289 6.91 -12.45 -4.79
C THR A 289 6.01 -13.60 -5.24
N GLY A 290 4.70 -13.43 -5.10
CA GLY A 290 3.75 -14.51 -5.36
C GLY A 290 2.47 -14.37 -4.55
N LYS A 291 1.67 -15.42 -4.55
CA LYS A 291 0.43 -15.49 -3.78
C LYS A 291 0.08 -16.92 -3.41
N LEU A 292 -0.74 -17.09 -2.38
CA LEU A 292 -1.43 -18.35 -2.15
C LEU A 292 -2.44 -18.65 -3.27
N ASP A 293 -2.70 -19.93 -3.48
CA ASP A 293 -3.85 -20.41 -4.25
C ASP A 293 -5.18 -20.07 -3.55
N GLU A 294 -5.23 -20.25 -2.24
CA GLU A 294 -6.35 -19.88 -1.37
C GLU A 294 -5.83 -19.23 -0.07
N ALA A 295 -6.22 -17.99 0.20
CA ALA A 295 -5.83 -17.29 1.41
C ALA A 295 -6.72 -17.65 2.62
N TRP A 296 -7.90 -18.19 2.41
CA TRP A 296 -8.75 -18.78 3.46
C TRP A 296 -8.98 -20.26 3.17
N VAL A 297 -8.45 -21.12 4.04
CA VAL A 297 -8.66 -22.57 4.01
C VAL A 297 -9.21 -23.04 5.36
N GLY A 298 -10.30 -23.82 5.34
CA GLY A 298 -10.93 -24.31 6.57
C GLY A 298 -11.30 -23.19 7.55
N ASN A 299 -10.66 -23.19 8.73
CA ASN A 299 -10.77 -22.13 9.73
C ASN A 299 -9.51 -21.29 9.89
N CYS A 300 -8.68 -21.21 8.85
CA CYS A 300 -7.48 -20.36 8.82
C CYS A 300 -7.61 -19.30 7.73
N VAL A 301 -7.27 -18.05 8.05
CA VAL A 301 -7.15 -16.93 7.11
C VAL A 301 -5.72 -16.42 7.13
N ALA A 302 -5.03 -16.46 6.00
CA ALA A 302 -3.73 -15.84 5.83
C ALA A 302 -3.88 -14.34 5.56
N ILE A 303 -3.07 -13.51 6.23
CA ILE A 303 -3.08 -12.06 6.09
C ILE A 303 -1.66 -11.53 5.85
N GLY A 304 -1.53 -10.56 4.95
CA GLY A 304 -0.25 -9.92 4.67
C GLY A 304 0.73 -10.86 3.98
N HIS A 305 1.99 -10.85 4.41
CA HIS A 305 3.04 -11.66 3.79
C HIS A 305 2.79 -13.18 3.87
N ALA A 306 1.90 -13.64 4.76
CA ALA A 306 1.40 -15.01 4.82
C ALA A 306 0.44 -15.38 3.69
N ALA A 307 -0.16 -14.41 3.01
CA ALA A 307 -1.02 -14.62 1.85
C ALA A 307 -0.35 -14.27 0.51
N TRP A 308 0.54 -13.28 0.49
CA TRP A 308 1.11 -12.76 -0.75
C TRP A 308 2.51 -12.17 -0.57
N GLY A 309 3.27 -12.08 -1.65
CA GLY A 309 4.56 -11.42 -1.72
C GLY A 309 4.55 -10.40 -2.86
N VAL A 310 4.72 -9.13 -2.53
CA VAL A 310 4.61 -8.02 -3.50
C VAL A 310 5.73 -7.03 -3.24
N GLU A 311 6.43 -6.58 -4.29
CA GLU A 311 7.47 -5.57 -4.13
C GLU A 311 6.85 -4.22 -3.70
N PRO A 312 7.43 -3.50 -2.73
CA PRO A 312 6.97 -2.19 -2.27
C PRO A 312 7.28 -1.02 -3.23
N LEU A 313 7.17 -1.25 -4.54
CA LEU A 313 7.31 -0.24 -5.61
C LEU A 313 6.26 0.87 -5.50
N THR A 314 5.08 0.48 -5.04
CA THR A 314 3.90 1.33 -4.85
C THR A 314 3.42 1.21 -3.41
N PRO A 315 2.39 1.96 -2.98
CA PRO A 315 1.77 1.75 -1.67
C PRO A 315 1.00 0.42 -1.53
N ALA A 316 0.99 -0.41 -2.58
CA ALA A 316 0.16 -1.60 -2.65
C ALA A 316 0.35 -2.59 -1.49
N PRO A 317 1.55 -2.89 -0.97
CA PRO A 317 1.66 -3.83 0.15
C PRO A 317 0.88 -3.39 1.39
N MET A 318 0.94 -2.11 1.75
CA MET A 318 0.12 -1.59 2.85
C MET A 318 -1.38 -1.64 2.52
N MET A 319 -1.76 -1.32 1.28
CA MET A 319 -3.17 -1.41 0.83
C MET A 319 -3.71 -2.84 0.85
N LEU A 320 -2.92 -3.83 0.42
CA LEU A 320 -3.30 -5.24 0.46
C LEU A 320 -3.45 -5.73 1.89
N LEU A 321 -2.55 -5.34 2.80
CA LEU A 321 -2.69 -5.68 4.21
C LEU A 321 -4.00 -5.10 4.80
N GLN A 322 -4.35 -3.85 4.46
CA GLN A 322 -5.63 -3.26 4.86
C GLN A 322 -6.81 -4.07 4.32
N ARG A 323 -6.79 -4.39 3.02
CA ARG A 323 -7.85 -5.16 2.35
C ARG A 323 -8.00 -6.56 2.91
N ASP A 324 -6.91 -7.24 3.25
CA ASP A 324 -6.97 -8.57 3.87
C ASP A 324 -7.71 -8.52 5.22
N ILE A 325 -7.41 -7.51 6.04
CA ILE A 325 -8.01 -7.28 7.36
C ILE A 325 -9.49 -6.90 7.21
N GLU A 326 -9.80 -5.90 6.36
CA GLU A 326 -11.17 -5.44 6.11
C GLU A 326 -12.03 -6.57 5.55
N ARG A 327 -11.52 -7.33 4.58
CA ARG A 327 -12.20 -8.48 3.99
C ARG A 327 -12.45 -9.58 5.02
N ALA A 328 -11.50 -9.83 5.93
CA ALA A 328 -11.69 -10.80 7.01
C ALA A 328 -12.76 -10.32 8.01
N LEU A 329 -12.79 -9.02 8.33
CA LEU A 329 -13.80 -8.40 9.20
C LEU A 329 -15.21 -8.41 8.59
N ASP A 330 -15.32 -8.14 7.30
CA ASP A 330 -16.60 -8.21 6.55
C ASP A 330 -17.18 -9.62 6.51
N LEU A 331 -16.32 -10.63 6.59
CA LEU A 331 -16.65 -12.05 6.43
C LEU A 331 -16.43 -12.84 7.73
N ILE A 332 -16.50 -12.18 8.89
CA ILE A 332 -16.39 -12.88 10.18
C ILE A 332 -17.49 -13.94 10.27
N PRO A 333 -17.14 -15.22 10.43
CA PRO A 333 -18.12 -16.30 10.34
C PRO A 333 -19.10 -16.20 11.51
N VAL A 334 -20.35 -16.61 11.32
CA VAL A 334 -21.38 -16.70 12.38
C VAL A 334 -21.63 -18.13 12.85
N THR A 335 -21.14 -19.13 12.10
CA THR A 335 -21.12 -20.55 12.51
C THR A 335 -19.71 -21.14 12.40
N ASN A 336 -19.52 -22.42 12.72
CA ASN A 336 -18.25 -23.11 12.51
C ASN A 336 -18.10 -23.66 11.07
N ASP A 337 -19.15 -23.58 10.26
CA ASP A 337 -19.07 -23.78 8.82
C ASP A 337 -18.69 -22.45 8.16
N HIS A 338 -17.46 -22.35 7.67
CA HIS A 338 -16.89 -21.12 7.10
C HIS A 338 -16.89 -21.13 5.56
N ARG A 339 -17.54 -22.11 4.92
CA ARG A 339 -17.39 -22.34 3.47
C ARG A 339 -17.91 -21.19 2.61
N VAL A 340 -18.93 -20.47 3.09
CA VAL A 340 -19.52 -19.35 2.35
C VAL A 340 -18.60 -18.14 2.41
N GLU A 341 -18.12 -17.83 3.61
CA GLU A 341 -17.19 -16.75 3.91
C GLU A 341 -15.85 -16.97 3.17
N ALA A 342 -15.27 -18.17 3.29
CA ALA A 342 -14.00 -18.52 2.65
C ALA A 342 -14.06 -18.38 1.12
N ARG A 343 -15.16 -18.81 0.48
CA ARG A 343 -15.32 -18.69 -0.99
C ARG A 343 -15.32 -17.24 -1.44
N GLU A 344 -16.06 -16.37 -0.75
CA GLU A 344 -16.12 -14.95 -1.12
C GLU A 344 -14.81 -14.22 -0.75
N TYR A 345 -14.16 -14.62 0.34
CA TYR A 345 -12.84 -14.11 0.71
C TYR A 345 -11.82 -14.41 -0.40
N ASN A 346 -11.72 -15.68 -0.80
CA ASN A 346 -10.77 -16.12 -1.83
C ASN A 346 -11.05 -15.48 -3.19
N ARG A 347 -12.32 -15.26 -3.55
CA ARG A 347 -12.69 -14.55 -4.79
C ARG A 347 -12.18 -13.10 -4.78
N ARG A 348 -12.43 -12.34 -3.70
CA ARG A 348 -11.97 -10.94 -3.58
C ARG A 348 -10.45 -10.87 -3.44
N PHE A 349 -9.83 -11.82 -2.73
CA PHE A 349 -8.38 -11.97 -2.63
C PHE A 349 -7.72 -12.11 -4.00
N GLU A 350 -8.24 -13.00 -4.84
CA GLU A 350 -7.73 -13.18 -6.21
C GLU A 350 -7.81 -11.89 -7.02
N ASP A 351 -8.94 -11.18 -6.95
CA ASP A 351 -9.12 -9.89 -7.63
C ASP A 351 -8.14 -8.83 -7.11
N ASP A 352 -7.97 -8.70 -5.79
CA ASP A 352 -7.06 -7.74 -5.16
C ASP A 352 -5.61 -7.95 -5.61
N ILE A 353 -5.14 -9.20 -5.63
CA ILE A 353 -3.80 -9.54 -6.09
C ILE A 353 -3.65 -9.33 -7.59
N ALA A 354 -4.62 -9.76 -8.41
CA ALA A 354 -4.57 -9.58 -9.85
C ALA A 354 -4.50 -8.09 -10.24
N HIS A 355 -5.33 -7.24 -9.62
CA HIS A 355 -5.35 -5.81 -9.91
C HIS A 355 -4.11 -5.08 -9.40
N THR A 356 -3.60 -5.47 -8.23
CA THR A 356 -2.33 -4.96 -7.71
C THR A 356 -1.17 -5.32 -8.63
N ASN A 357 -1.08 -6.58 -9.04
CA ASN A 357 -0.06 -7.05 -9.96
C ASN A 357 -0.15 -6.28 -11.28
N ALA A 358 -1.35 -6.11 -11.86
CA ALA A 358 -1.50 -5.32 -13.09
C ALA A 358 -0.92 -3.90 -12.94
N PHE A 359 -1.20 -3.19 -11.84
CA PHE A 359 -0.67 -1.85 -11.61
C PHE A 359 0.85 -1.84 -11.48
N GLN A 360 1.42 -2.77 -10.72
CA GLN A 360 2.88 -2.88 -10.56
C GLN A 360 3.59 -3.29 -11.86
N ARG A 361 3.02 -4.24 -12.60
CA ARG A 361 3.55 -4.72 -13.88
C ARG A 361 3.63 -3.61 -14.92
N ALA A 362 2.74 -2.62 -14.86
CA ALA A 362 2.81 -1.46 -15.75
C ALA A 362 4.09 -0.61 -15.56
N LEU A 363 4.74 -0.65 -14.38
CA LEU A 363 6.06 -0.03 -14.16
C LEU A 363 7.19 -0.71 -14.92
N PHE A 364 6.97 -1.90 -15.45
CA PHE A 364 7.93 -2.65 -16.26
C PHE A 364 7.57 -2.66 -17.76
N ALA A 365 6.51 -1.94 -18.17
CA ALA A 365 6.13 -1.76 -19.56
C ALA A 365 7.05 -0.73 -20.26
N VAL A 366 8.33 -1.04 -20.37
CA VAL A 366 9.39 -0.15 -20.86
C VAL A 366 9.92 -0.58 -22.22
N GLU A 367 10.36 0.39 -23.04
CA GLU A 367 10.94 0.10 -24.37
C GLU A 367 12.35 -0.48 -24.29
N ASN A 368 13.18 0.06 -23.38
CA ASN A 368 14.58 -0.36 -23.20
C ASN A 368 14.73 -1.05 -21.84
N VAL A 369 14.76 -2.37 -21.85
CA VAL A 369 14.95 -3.19 -20.63
C VAL A 369 16.45 -3.32 -20.35
N PRO A 370 16.93 -2.96 -19.13
CA PRO A 370 18.31 -3.22 -18.75
C PRO A 370 18.67 -4.72 -18.84
N GLU A 371 19.94 -5.04 -19.13
CA GLU A 371 20.38 -6.42 -19.35
C GLU A 371 20.45 -7.27 -18.06
N ASP A 372 20.46 -6.64 -16.88
CA ASP A 372 20.55 -7.33 -15.60
C ASP A 372 19.35 -8.25 -15.32
N ARG A 373 19.62 -9.33 -14.58
CA ARG A 373 18.62 -10.33 -14.19
C ARG A 373 17.41 -9.75 -13.48
N TYR A 374 17.59 -8.75 -12.60
CA TYR A 374 16.45 -8.11 -11.93
C TYR A 374 15.41 -7.64 -12.95
N TRP A 375 15.84 -6.95 -14.00
CA TRP A 375 14.97 -6.36 -15.02
C TRP A 375 14.47 -7.40 -16.03
N GLN A 376 15.35 -8.31 -16.47
CA GLN A 376 14.97 -9.38 -17.40
C GLN A 376 13.92 -10.31 -16.80
N ASP A 377 14.10 -10.73 -15.55
CA ASP A 377 13.16 -11.59 -14.85
C ASP A 377 11.86 -10.83 -14.53
N ALA A 378 11.97 -9.53 -14.24
CA ALA A 378 10.78 -8.69 -14.13
C ALA A 378 10.00 -8.71 -15.45
N VAL A 379 10.56 -8.33 -16.60
CA VAL A 379 9.79 -8.25 -17.86
C VAL A 379 9.33 -9.63 -18.39
N ALA A 380 10.01 -10.71 -18.01
CA ALA A 380 9.64 -12.08 -18.38
C ALA A 380 8.30 -12.53 -17.77
N VAL A 381 7.86 -11.93 -16.64
CA VAL A 381 6.55 -12.21 -16.06
C VAL A 381 5.45 -11.82 -17.06
N PRO A 382 4.59 -12.77 -17.49
CA PRO A 382 3.58 -12.51 -18.51
C PRO A 382 2.64 -11.38 -18.11
N VAL A 383 2.29 -10.56 -19.09
CA VAL A 383 1.27 -9.51 -18.93
C VAL A 383 -0.09 -10.12 -19.23
N ASP A 384 -0.99 -10.12 -18.25
CA ASP A 384 -2.33 -10.66 -18.40
C ASP A 384 -3.20 -9.86 -19.39
N ALA A 385 -4.34 -10.44 -19.78
CA ALA A 385 -5.27 -9.83 -20.73
C ALA A 385 -5.93 -8.53 -20.20
N LYS A 386 -6.13 -8.40 -18.88
CA LYS A 386 -6.73 -7.20 -18.27
C LYS A 386 -5.78 -6.01 -18.41
N LEU A 387 -4.49 -6.20 -18.07
CA LEU A 387 -3.43 -5.20 -18.22
C LEU A 387 -3.15 -4.88 -19.69
N GLN A 388 -3.03 -5.90 -20.56
CA GLN A 388 -2.88 -5.66 -22.00
C GLN A 388 -3.99 -4.77 -22.56
N ARG A 389 -5.24 -4.98 -22.12
CA ARG A 389 -6.37 -4.13 -22.52
C ARG A 389 -6.22 -2.70 -22.01
N LYS A 390 -5.83 -2.50 -20.74
CA LYS A 390 -5.58 -1.15 -20.18
C LYS A 390 -4.51 -0.41 -20.99
N LEU A 391 -3.35 -1.05 -21.22
CA LEU A 391 -2.24 -0.45 -21.98
C LEU A 391 -2.65 -0.13 -23.42
N THR A 392 -3.31 -1.06 -24.10
CA THR A 392 -3.75 -0.89 -25.49
C THR A 392 -4.75 0.25 -25.63
N GLN A 393 -5.78 0.29 -24.78
CA GLN A 393 -6.83 1.32 -24.85
C GLN A 393 -6.29 2.71 -24.49
N PHE A 394 -5.43 2.79 -23.48
CA PHE A 394 -4.79 4.04 -23.11
C PHE A 394 -3.84 4.55 -24.19
N LYS A 395 -2.92 3.72 -24.70
CA LYS A 395 -2.02 4.09 -25.79
C LYS A 395 -2.78 4.46 -27.06
N SER A 396 -3.89 3.81 -27.36
CA SER A 396 -4.63 4.08 -28.60
C SER A 396 -5.43 5.37 -28.58
N ARG A 397 -6.09 5.71 -27.46
CA ARG A 397 -6.98 6.89 -27.39
C ARG A 397 -7.13 7.52 -25.99
N GLY A 398 -6.31 7.15 -25.02
CA GLY A 398 -6.36 7.69 -23.66
C GLY A 398 -7.56 7.20 -22.84
N ILE A 399 -8.13 6.06 -23.21
CA ILE A 399 -9.25 5.44 -22.49
C ILE A 399 -8.72 4.69 -21.28
N LEU A 400 -9.27 5.00 -20.11
CA LEU A 400 -8.95 4.36 -18.83
C LEU A 400 -9.95 3.22 -18.60
N VAL A 401 -9.52 1.99 -18.84
CA VAL A 401 -10.36 0.80 -18.67
C VAL A 401 -10.52 0.50 -17.19
N ARG A 402 -11.77 0.25 -16.76
CA ARG A 402 -12.12 -0.11 -15.39
C ARG A 402 -12.53 -1.57 -15.28
N TYR A 403 -12.24 -2.15 -14.12
CA TYR A 403 -12.76 -3.45 -13.70
C TYR A 403 -13.38 -3.31 -12.30
N ASP A 404 -14.12 -4.33 -11.87
CA ASP A 404 -14.65 -4.38 -10.52
C ASP A 404 -13.52 -4.59 -9.50
N LEU A 405 -13.68 -4.01 -8.29
CA LEU A 405 -12.78 -4.21 -7.13
C LEU A 405 -11.33 -3.68 -7.28
N GLU A 406 -11.06 -2.79 -8.24
CA GLU A 406 -9.71 -2.24 -8.40
C GLU A 406 -9.24 -1.41 -7.17
N PRO A 407 -7.98 -1.59 -6.70
CA PRO A 407 -7.36 -0.76 -5.67
C PRO A 407 -6.94 0.61 -6.13
N PHE A 408 -6.63 0.75 -7.42
CA PHE A 408 -6.14 1.99 -8.02
C PHE A 408 -7.23 2.56 -8.92
N ASN A 409 -7.48 3.86 -8.79
CA ASN A 409 -8.50 4.55 -9.57
C ASN A 409 -7.99 4.89 -10.98
N GLU A 410 -8.87 5.47 -11.82
CA GLU A 410 -8.51 5.81 -13.21
C GLU A 410 -7.39 6.86 -13.28
N GLU A 411 -7.41 7.83 -12.37
CA GLU A 411 -6.43 8.88 -12.26
C GLU A 411 -5.05 8.33 -11.86
N ASP A 412 -4.99 7.36 -10.95
CA ASP A 412 -3.76 6.64 -10.60
C ASP A 412 -3.13 6.00 -11.84
N TRP A 413 -3.95 5.32 -12.67
CA TRP A 413 -3.53 4.75 -13.94
C TRP A 413 -3.08 5.82 -14.93
N ALA A 414 -3.81 6.92 -15.05
CA ALA A 414 -3.44 8.01 -15.95
C ALA A 414 -2.10 8.65 -15.56
N ILE A 415 -1.84 8.86 -14.27
CA ILE A 415 -0.58 9.39 -13.74
C ILE A 415 0.55 8.40 -14.01
N LEU A 416 0.35 7.12 -13.70
CA LEU A 416 1.35 6.07 -13.90
C LEU A 416 1.75 5.97 -15.37
N LEU A 417 0.78 5.86 -16.28
CA LEU A 417 1.05 5.65 -17.69
C LEU A 417 1.73 6.87 -18.33
N ASN A 418 1.29 8.09 -18.00
CA ASN A 418 1.98 9.31 -18.44
C ASN A 418 3.40 9.41 -17.85
N GLY A 419 3.59 9.06 -16.58
CA GLY A 419 4.89 9.06 -15.91
C GLY A 419 5.88 8.07 -16.54
N MET A 420 5.38 6.89 -16.91
CA MET A 420 6.12 5.88 -17.68
C MET A 420 6.34 6.25 -19.15
N GLY A 421 5.89 7.44 -19.59
CA GLY A 421 6.07 7.91 -20.97
C GLY A 421 5.13 7.26 -21.98
N ILE A 422 4.18 6.43 -21.54
CA ILE A 422 3.15 5.86 -22.41
C ILE A 422 2.17 6.99 -22.70
N LYS A 423 2.13 7.47 -23.94
CA LYS A 423 1.26 8.57 -24.37
C LYS A 423 0.18 8.06 -25.30
N PRO A 424 -1.07 8.57 -25.19
CA PRO A 424 -2.09 8.30 -26.18
C PRO A 424 -1.69 8.83 -27.56
N GLU A 425 -1.90 8.02 -28.59
CA GLU A 425 -1.69 8.39 -30.01
C GLU A 425 -2.82 9.27 -30.54
N ARG A 426 -3.98 9.23 -29.87
CA ARG A 426 -5.22 9.93 -30.26
C ARG A 426 -5.95 10.41 -29.02
N TYR A 427 -6.83 11.38 -29.21
CA TYR A 427 -7.74 11.90 -28.19
C TYR A 427 -9.22 11.54 -28.51
N ASP A 428 -10.13 11.82 -27.58
CA ASP A 428 -11.57 11.66 -27.80
C ASP A 428 -12.08 12.71 -28.81
N ARG A 429 -12.80 12.28 -29.85
CA ARG A 429 -13.37 13.14 -30.88
C ARG A 429 -14.35 14.19 -30.33
N GLN A 430 -14.89 14.01 -29.13
CA GLN A 430 -15.68 15.02 -28.44
C GLN A 430 -14.90 16.33 -28.20
N VAL A 431 -13.55 16.27 -28.15
CA VAL A 431 -12.67 17.45 -28.12
C VAL A 431 -12.92 18.36 -29.32
N ASP A 432 -13.23 17.84 -30.50
CA ASP A 432 -13.46 18.64 -31.72
C ASP A 432 -14.75 19.48 -31.63
N GLY A 433 -15.69 19.06 -30.77
CA GLY A 433 -17.03 19.64 -30.65
C GLY A 433 -17.14 20.80 -29.66
N VAL A 434 -16.06 21.15 -28.95
CA VAL A 434 -16.08 22.20 -27.91
C VAL A 434 -15.36 23.47 -28.37
N ASP A 435 -15.72 24.60 -27.76
CA ASP A 435 -15.05 25.88 -28.00
C ASP A 435 -13.59 25.85 -27.51
N GLN A 436 -12.65 25.76 -28.44
CA GLN A 436 -11.22 25.64 -28.16
C GLN A 436 -10.65 26.86 -27.43
N ALA A 437 -11.18 28.07 -27.69
CA ALA A 437 -10.71 29.27 -27.02
C ALA A 437 -11.06 29.23 -25.53
N SER A 438 -12.28 28.79 -25.20
CA SER A 438 -12.70 28.57 -23.81
C SER A 438 -11.86 27.51 -23.12
N ILE A 439 -11.57 26.37 -23.77
CA ILE A 439 -10.75 25.31 -23.19
C ILE A 439 -9.33 25.78 -22.87
N ILE A 440 -8.70 26.55 -23.77
CA ILE A 440 -7.37 27.12 -23.53
C ILE A 440 -7.39 28.00 -22.27
N GLN A 441 -8.37 28.90 -22.15
CA GLN A 441 -8.51 29.76 -20.97
C GLN A 441 -8.72 28.95 -19.67
N GLN A 442 -9.49 27.86 -19.73
CA GLN A 442 -9.72 26.98 -18.59
C GLN A 442 -8.45 26.25 -18.16
N LEU A 443 -7.70 25.68 -19.11
CA LEU A 443 -6.43 25.01 -18.84
C LEU A 443 -5.40 25.99 -18.25
N GLU A 444 -5.22 27.16 -18.86
CA GLU A 444 -4.35 28.21 -18.33
C GLU A 444 -4.81 28.71 -16.95
N GLY A 445 -6.12 28.70 -16.69
CA GLY A 445 -6.69 29.00 -15.38
C GLY A 445 -6.30 27.97 -14.33
N ILE A 446 -6.44 26.68 -14.65
CA ILE A 446 -6.04 25.57 -13.77
C ILE A 446 -4.56 25.64 -13.46
N GLU A 447 -3.70 25.72 -14.48
CA GLU A 447 -2.24 25.77 -14.29
C GLU A 447 -1.82 26.96 -13.42
N ARG A 448 -2.36 28.16 -13.69
CA ARG A 448 -2.09 29.35 -12.87
C ARG A 448 -2.57 29.19 -11.42
N ALA A 449 -3.76 28.63 -11.21
CA ALA A 449 -4.30 28.40 -9.87
C ALA A 449 -3.43 27.41 -9.09
N VAL A 450 -2.99 26.33 -9.72
CA VAL A 450 -2.05 25.35 -9.14
C VAL A 450 -0.74 26.05 -8.77
N ALA A 451 -0.12 26.78 -9.70
CA ALA A 451 1.15 27.46 -9.45
C ALA A 451 1.07 28.48 -8.31
N GLN A 452 0.01 29.29 -8.27
CA GLN A 452 -0.23 30.26 -7.21
C GLN A 452 -0.45 29.59 -5.86
N MET A 453 -1.21 28.49 -5.81
CA MET A 453 -1.46 27.78 -4.55
C MET A 453 -0.18 27.16 -4.00
N VAL A 454 0.57 26.44 -4.83
CA VAL A 454 1.84 25.81 -4.46
C VAL A 454 2.84 26.83 -3.93
N SER A 455 2.90 28.04 -4.51
CA SER A 455 3.80 29.10 -4.01
C SER A 455 3.47 29.62 -2.60
N LYS A 456 2.24 29.40 -2.11
CA LYS A 456 1.77 29.82 -0.78
C LYS A 456 1.85 28.71 0.26
N MET A 457 2.01 27.46 -0.18
CA MET A 457 2.12 26.32 0.72
C MET A 457 3.47 26.36 1.45
N PRO A 458 3.49 26.08 2.77
CA PRO A 458 4.74 26.03 3.51
C PRO A 458 5.57 24.79 3.12
N PRO A 459 6.91 24.84 3.27
CA PRO A 459 7.74 23.65 3.20
C PRO A 459 7.25 22.56 4.16
N HIS A 460 7.30 21.30 3.74
CA HIS A 460 6.74 20.17 4.51
C HIS A 460 7.24 20.11 5.97
N HIS A 461 8.53 20.30 6.19
CA HIS A 461 9.11 20.33 7.54
C HIS A 461 8.58 21.48 8.42
N VAL A 462 8.29 22.65 7.83
CA VAL A 462 7.72 23.80 8.53
C VAL A 462 6.27 23.50 8.91
N TYR A 463 5.50 22.95 7.97
CA TYR A 463 4.13 22.51 8.21
C TYR A 463 4.05 21.55 9.41
N MET A 464 4.84 20.47 9.36
CA MET A 464 4.90 19.45 10.40
C MET A 464 5.30 20.02 11.76
N THR A 465 6.32 20.88 11.81
CA THR A 465 6.78 21.52 13.05
C THR A 465 5.67 22.37 13.68
N ASN A 466 4.96 23.17 12.88
CA ASN A 466 3.89 24.04 13.38
C ASN A 466 2.66 23.24 13.84
N MET A 467 2.30 22.20 13.08
CA MET A 467 1.21 21.28 13.43
C MET A 467 1.47 20.58 14.76
N LYS A 468 2.69 20.02 14.96
CA LYS A 468 3.06 19.39 16.23
C LYS A 468 2.94 20.34 17.42
N ARG A 469 3.50 21.56 17.29
CA ARG A 469 3.39 22.60 18.33
C ARG A 469 1.93 22.96 18.64
N TYR A 470 1.05 22.95 17.64
CA TYR A 470 -0.37 23.19 17.83
C TYR A 470 -1.04 22.03 18.61
N LEU A 471 -0.80 20.79 18.19
CA LEU A 471 -1.36 19.59 18.84
C LEU A 471 -0.86 19.42 20.28
N GLU A 472 0.42 19.70 20.53
CA GLU A 472 0.98 19.67 21.89
C GLU A 472 0.32 20.69 22.81
N LYS A 473 0.02 21.91 22.31
CA LYS A 473 -0.70 22.92 23.10
C LYS A 473 -2.13 22.52 23.43
N GLN A 474 -2.83 21.88 22.49
CA GLN A 474 -4.21 21.41 22.69
C GLN A 474 -4.29 20.29 23.74
N ASN A 475 -3.25 19.44 23.86
CA ASN A 475 -3.22 18.36 24.86
C ASN A 475 -2.82 18.80 26.28
N HIS A 476 -2.35 20.04 26.45
CA HIS A 476 -1.94 20.60 27.76
C HIS A 476 -2.89 21.70 28.29
N GLY A 477 -3.96 22.01 27.57
CA GLY A 477 -5.02 22.96 27.98
C GLY A 477 -6.32 22.23 28.18
#